data_AF-A0A6G2I3M3-F1
#
_entry.id   AF-A0A6G2I3M3-F1
#
_cell.length_a   1.000
_cell.length_b   1.000
_cell.length_c   1.000
_cell.angle_alpha   90.00
_cell.angle_beta   90.00
_cell.angle_gamma   90.00
#
_symmetry.space_group_name_H-M   'P 1'
#
loop_
_entity.id
_entity.type
_entity.pdbx_description
1 polymer ?
#
loop_
_entity_poly.entity_id
_entity_poly.type
_entity_poly.pdbx_seq_one_letter_code
_entity_poly.pdbx_strand_id
1 'polypeptide(L)'
;MADSDLTVDYEFLSESEKKLGQLKKTFEDIENRRDDMRQHWGSGSIAEAMDHFVDNWDDYRTKLVEGLDSVGNLVAGTKKAFQDLDHQLSKRDEKKQKK
;
A
#
# COMPACT_ATOMS: atom_id res chain seq x y z
N MET A 1 -26.91 -26.00 -4.75
CA MET A 1 -26.28 -24.71 -4.39
C MET A 1 -24.84 -24.85 -4.81
N ALA A 2 -24.38 -24.05 -5.78
CA ALA A 2 -22.98 -24.09 -6.19
C ALA A 2 -22.15 -23.63 -4.98
N ASP A 3 -21.41 -24.54 -4.37
CA ASP A 3 -20.36 -24.17 -3.42
C ASP A 3 -19.45 -23.20 -4.15
N SER A 4 -19.34 -21.97 -3.65
CA SER A 4 -18.43 -21.01 -4.24
C SER A 4 -17.01 -21.55 -4.03
N ASP A 5 -16.30 -21.84 -5.11
CA ASP A 5 -14.89 -22.22 -5.14
C ASP A 5 -13.97 -21.03 -4.79
N LEU A 6 -14.45 -20.13 -3.95
CA LEU A 6 -13.76 -18.91 -3.57
C LEU A 6 -12.96 -19.19 -2.30
N THR A 7 -11.69 -19.56 -2.51
CA THR A 7 -10.72 -19.68 -1.41
C THR A 7 -10.03 -18.34 -1.21
N VAL A 8 -10.10 -17.80 0.00
CA VAL A 8 -9.45 -16.53 0.37
C VAL A 8 -8.13 -16.83 1.08
N ASP A 9 -7.03 -16.37 0.49
CA ASP A 9 -5.71 -16.45 1.11
C ASP A 9 -5.46 -15.23 1.99
N TYR A 10 -5.80 -15.34 3.28
CA TYR A 10 -5.60 -14.27 4.25
C TYR A 10 -4.12 -13.96 4.53
N GLU A 11 -3.23 -14.94 4.37
CA GLU A 11 -1.80 -14.75 4.57
C GLU A 11 -1.25 -13.87 3.45
N PHE A 12 -1.58 -14.20 2.19
CA PHE A 12 -1.22 -13.39 1.04
C PHE A 12 -1.72 -11.95 1.14
N LEU A 13 -2.97 -11.74 1.57
CA LEU A 13 -3.52 -10.38 1.77
C LEU A 13 -2.74 -9.63 2.86
N SER A 14 -2.42 -10.30 3.97
CA SER A 14 -1.66 -9.69 5.06
C SER A 14 -0.21 -9.36 4.68
N GLU A 15 0.43 -10.23 3.90
CA GLU A 15 1.76 -9.95 3.36
C GLU A 15 1.74 -8.79 2.36
N SER A 16 0.72 -8.73 1.52
CA SER A 16 0.53 -7.66 0.54
C SER A 16 0.37 -6.31 1.22
N GLU A 17 -0.48 -6.21 2.25
CA GLU A 17 -0.61 -5.00 3.10
C GLU A 17 0.76 -4.56 3.64
N LYS A 18 1.51 -5.50 4.23
CA LYS A 18 2.83 -5.22 4.81
C LYS A 18 3.82 -4.72 3.76
N LYS A 19 3.91 -5.39 2.60
CA LYS A 19 4.84 -5.05 1.51
C LYS A 19 4.48 -3.68 0.91
N LEU A 20 3.20 -3.40 0.69
CA LEU A 20 2.72 -2.11 0.19
C LEU A 20 3.04 -0.97 1.17
N GLY A 21 2.81 -1.19 2.48
CA GLY A 21 3.17 -0.21 3.51
C GLY A 21 4.68 0.04 3.61
N GLN A 22 5.50 -1.02 3.47
CA GLN A 22 6.96 -0.89 3.45
C GLN A 22 7.45 -0.11 2.23
N LEU A 23 6.88 -0.37 1.05
CA LEU A 23 7.20 0.36 -0.17
C LEU A 23 6.81 1.83 -0.03
N LYS A 24 5.59 2.11 0.44
CA LYS A 24 5.09 3.48 0.67
C LYS A 24 6.06 4.27 1.53
N LYS A 25 6.41 3.71 2.70
CA LYS A 25 7.37 4.34 3.63
C LYS A 25 8.73 4.55 2.99
N THR A 26 9.23 3.57 2.23
CA THR A 26 10.52 3.68 1.55
C THR A 26 10.53 4.84 0.55
N PHE A 27 9.44 5.04 -0.20
CA PHE A 27 9.33 6.15 -1.13
C PHE A 27 9.20 7.49 -0.40
N GLU A 28 8.40 7.59 0.66
CA GLU A 28 8.31 8.79 1.51
C GLU A 28 9.69 9.16 2.10
N ASP A 29 10.47 8.18 2.55
CA ASP A 29 11.81 8.42 3.12
C ASP A 29 12.85 8.94 2.10
N ILE A 30 12.65 8.69 0.80
CA ILE A 30 13.54 9.20 -0.28
C ILE A 30 13.43 10.72 -0.40
N GLU A 31 12.25 11.30 -0.17
CA GLU A 31 12.04 12.76 -0.18
C GLU A 31 12.98 13.47 0.79
N ASN A 32 13.05 12.96 2.02
CA ASN A 32 13.86 13.54 3.09
C ASN A 32 15.34 13.64 2.71
N ARG A 33 15.83 12.76 1.82
CA ARG A 33 17.24 12.76 1.38
C ARG A 33 17.54 13.79 0.28
N ARG A 34 16.53 14.24 -0.46
CA ARG A 34 16.70 15.22 -1.54
C ARG A 34 17.18 16.55 -0.96
N ASP A 35 16.45 17.07 0.02
CA ASP A 35 16.65 18.42 0.57
C ASP A 35 18.06 18.56 1.15
N ASP A 36 18.59 17.48 1.72
CA ASP A 36 19.96 17.41 2.24
C ASP A 36 21.03 17.55 1.14
N MET A 37 20.75 17.08 -0.09
CA MET A 37 21.74 16.94 -1.16
C MET A 37 21.92 18.17 -2.06
N ARG A 38 20.97 19.10 -2.07
CA ARG A 38 21.01 20.25 -2.98
C ARG A 38 22.30 21.07 -2.85
N GLN A 39 22.81 21.23 -1.63
CA GLN A 39 24.06 21.96 -1.35
C GLN A 39 25.32 21.29 -1.96
N HIS A 40 25.24 20.03 -2.37
CA HIS A 40 26.36 19.26 -2.90
C HIS A 40 26.40 19.17 -4.42
N TRP A 41 25.39 19.66 -5.14
CA TRP A 41 25.30 19.55 -6.60
C TRP A 41 26.22 20.52 -7.37
N GLY A 42 26.92 21.40 -6.66
CA GLY A 42 27.81 22.39 -7.26
C GLY A 42 27.03 23.57 -7.86
N SER A 43 27.69 24.36 -8.69
CA SER A 43 27.09 25.57 -9.29
C SER A 43 26.81 25.41 -10.78
N GLY A 44 25.85 26.18 -11.27
CA GLY A 44 25.56 26.30 -12.70
C GLY A 44 24.63 25.20 -13.23
N SER A 45 24.89 24.76 -14.46
CA SER A 45 24.00 23.89 -15.24
C SER A 45 23.73 22.52 -14.62
N ILE A 46 24.64 22.01 -13.77
CA ILE A 46 24.43 20.73 -13.07
C ILE A 46 23.36 20.88 -12.01
N ALA A 47 23.41 21.95 -11.20
CA ALA A 47 22.41 22.20 -10.17
C ALA A 47 21.01 22.41 -10.78
N GLU A 48 20.92 23.14 -11.89
CA GLU A 48 19.66 23.36 -12.61
C GLU A 48 19.08 22.06 -13.21
N ALA A 49 19.92 21.22 -13.81
CA ALA A 49 19.49 19.92 -14.32
C ALA A 49 19.04 18.97 -13.20
N MET A 50 19.73 19.02 -12.05
CA MET A 50 19.35 18.24 -10.87
C MET A 50 18.05 18.75 -10.24
N ASP A 51 17.85 20.06 -10.12
CA ASP A 51 16.60 20.67 -9.66
C ASP A 51 15.43 20.17 -10.54
N HIS A 52 15.57 20.25 -11.88
CA HIS A 52 14.55 19.73 -12.81
C HIS A 52 14.27 18.23 -12.68
N PHE A 53 15.32 17.41 -12.56
CA PHE A 53 15.15 15.97 -12.36
C PHE A 53 14.36 15.67 -11.09
N VAL A 54 14.68 16.40 -10.04
CA VAL A 54 14.15 16.22 -8.71
C VAL A 54 12.70 16.67 -8.60
N ASP A 55 12.34 17.81 -9.20
CA ASP A 55 10.95 18.29 -9.26
C ASP A 55 10.07 17.25 -9.99
N ASN A 56 10.54 16.76 -11.13
CA ASN A 56 9.83 15.74 -11.89
C ASN A 56 9.74 14.40 -11.11
N TRP A 57 10.81 14.02 -10.40
CA TRP A 57 10.80 12.85 -9.53
C TRP A 57 9.78 12.99 -8.39
N ASP A 58 9.64 14.18 -7.80
CA ASP A 58 8.69 14.47 -6.71
C ASP A 58 7.25 14.21 -7.16
N ASP A 59 6.88 14.68 -8.36
CA ASP A 59 5.55 14.45 -8.96
C ASP A 59 5.26 12.96 -9.17
N TYR A 60 6.21 12.21 -9.76
CA TYR A 60 6.03 10.79 -10.01
C TYR A 60 6.05 9.95 -8.73
N ARG A 61 6.89 10.32 -7.75
CA ARG A 61 6.93 9.69 -6.43
C ARG A 61 5.59 9.86 -5.72
N THR A 62 5.04 11.07 -5.72
CA THR A 62 3.73 11.35 -5.12
C THR A 62 2.65 10.45 -5.70
N LYS A 63 2.56 10.36 -7.04
CA LYS A 63 1.61 9.46 -7.72
C LYS A 63 1.83 7.98 -7.36
N LEU A 64 3.09 7.57 -7.21
CA LEU A 64 3.42 6.20 -6.82
C LEU A 64 2.98 5.90 -5.38
N VAL A 65 3.23 6.81 -4.45
CA VAL A 65 2.80 6.71 -3.05
C VAL A 65 1.27 6.64 -2.94
N GLU A 66 0.56 7.51 -3.67
CA GLU A 66 -0.91 7.48 -3.74
C GLU A 66 -1.43 6.16 -4.32
N GLY A 67 -0.78 5.64 -5.37
CA GLY A 67 -1.11 4.35 -5.96
C GLY A 67 -0.91 3.17 -4.98
N LEU A 68 0.21 3.18 -4.24
CA LEU A 68 0.49 2.17 -3.21
C LEU A 68 -0.54 2.22 -2.08
N ASP A 69 -0.94 3.42 -1.65
CA ASP A 69 -1.97 3.60 -0.63
C ASP A 69 -3.33 3.10 -1.12
N SER A 70 -3.72 3.46 -2.34
CA SER A 70 -4.97 3.01 -2.97
C SER A 70 -5.06 1.49 -3.05
N VAL A 71 -4.02 0.82 -3.56
CA VAL A 71 -3.98 -0.65 -3.64
C VAL A 71 -3.95 -1.26 -2.23
N GLY A 72 -3.20 -0.67 -1.29
CA GLY A 72 -3.18 -1.11 0.10
C GLY A 72 -4.57 -1.10 0.75
N ASN A 73 -5.34 -0.02 0.53
CA ASN A 73 -6.71 0.13 1.02
C ASN A 73 -7.65 -0.90 0.39
N LEU A 74 -7.47 -1.24 -0.90
CA LEU A 74 -8.26 -2.29 -1.56
C LEU A 74 -7.97 -3.68 -0.98
N VAL A 75 -6.70 -4.02 -0.76
CA VAL A 75 -6.29 -5.28 -0.12
C VAL A 75 -6.88 -5.36 1.29
N ALA A 76 -6.76 -4.30 2.09
CA ALA A 76 -7.28 -4.26 3.44
C ALA A 76 -8.81 -4.32 3.51
N GLY A 77 -9.50 -3.62 2.60
CA GLY A 77 -10.95 -3.71 2.46
C GLY A 77 -11.41 -5.11 2.11
N THR A 78 -10.71 -5.77 1.18
CA THR A 78 -11.01 -7.15 0.76
C THR A 78 -10.84 -8.12 1.92
N LYS A 79 -9.68 -8.07 2.59
CA LYS A 79 -9.38 -8.89 3.77
C LYS A 79 -10.45 -8.74 4.86
N LYS A 80 -10.79 -7.49 5.19
CA LYS A 80 -11.80 -7.17 6.21
C LYS A 80 -13.18 -7.71 5.82
N ALA A 81 -13.60 -7.53 4.56
CA ALA A 81 -14.91 -7.97 4.10
C ALA A 81 -15.08 -9.49 4.25
N PHE A 82 -14.04 -10.28 3.91
CA PHE A 82 -14.08 -11.72 4.09
C PHE A 82 -14.02 -12.13 5.57
N GLN A 83 -13.20 -11.49 6.40
CA GLN A 83 -13.18 -11.74 7.85
C GLN A 83 -14.55 -11.47 8.50
N ASP A 84 -15.20 -10.37 8.12
CA ASP A 84 -16.53 -10.00 8.62
C ASP A 84 -17.60 -11.01 8.15
N LEU A 85 -17.46 -11.55 6.94
CA LEU A 85 -18.34 -12.60 6.41
C LEU A 85 -18.16 -13.92 7.17
N ASP A 86 -16.93 -14.39 7.35
CA ASP A 86 -16.61 -15.62 8.09
C ASP A 86 -17.12 -15.57 9.53
N HIS A 87 -16.94 -14.42 10.20
CA HIS A 87 -17.43 -14.21 11.55
C HIS A 87 -18.97 -14.22 11.63
N GLN A 88 -19.67 -13.66 10.64
CA GLN A 88 -21.13 -13.73 10.56
C GLN A 88 -21.64 -15.15 10.35
N LEU A 89 -20.97 -15.93 9.49
CA LEU A 89 -21.30 -17.33 9.22
C LEU A 89 -21.08 -18.18 10.47
N SER A 90 -19.92 -18.07 11.12
CA SER A 90 -19.60 -18.77 12.37
C SER A 90 -20.66 -18.52 13.47
N LYS A 91 -21.05 -17.26 13.69
CA LYS A 91 -22.10 -16.90 14.64
C LYS A 91 -23.46 -17.51 14.31
N ARG A 92 -23.77 -17.68 13.02
CA ARG A 92 -25.03 -18.30 12.57
C ARG A 92 -25.04 -19.79 12.88
N ASP A 93 -23.93 -20.47 12.68
CA ASP A 93 -23.79 -21.90 12.91
C ASP A 93 -23.77 -22.25 14.41
N GLU A 94 -23.11 -21.44 15.24
CA GLU A 94 -23.19 -21.56 16.71
C GLU A 94 -24.63 -21.44 17.23
N LYS A 95 -25.44 -20.54 16.66
CA LYS A 95 -26.85 -20.38 17.04
C LYS A 95 -27.71 -21.56 16.60
N LYS A 96 -27.37 -22.24 15.50
CA LYS A 96 -28.05 -23.47 15.06
C LYS A 96 -27.73 -24.66 15.96
N GLN A 97 -26.49 -24.78 16.45
CA GLN A 97 -26.10 -25.90 17.33
C GLN A 97 -26.69 -25.80 18.75
N LYS A 98 -27.08 -24.60 19.20
CA LYS A 98 -27.70 -24.36 20.51
C LYS A 98 -29.23 -24.53 20.54
N LYS A 99 -29.85 -24.83 19.39
CA LYS A 99 -31.29 -25.12 19.24
C LYS A 99 -31.50 -26.59 18.96
#